data_AF-A0A2G4DMN8-F1
#
_entry.id   AF-A0A2G4DMN8-F1
#
_cell.length_a   1.000
_cell.length_b   1.000
_cell.length_c   1.000
_cell.angle_alpha   90.00
_cell.angle_beta   90.00
_cell.angle_gamma   90.00
#
_symmetry.space_group_name_H-M   'P 1'
#
loop_
_entity.id
_entity.type
_entity.pdbx_description
1 polymer ?
#
loop_
_entity_poly.entity_id
_entity_poly.type
_entity_poly.pdbx_seq_one_letter_code
_entity_poly.pdbx_strand_id
1 'polypeptide(L)'
;MIQTRLYHPAGFILRNRIDAIAHDVPGLEAGFICLYPYDASTSTANGHKGCGYRGKQYPPSAPAKPDDDNSAYAWGSCEGMNITTATQWDQHFQSVGQQMYRQCSWNIDSQHGWNNMIASRDDFPQHQSVWNEILLNNLGGGEQMPKYIAAYFYDVSKAGGLAAARNFQVKMNNAGYNVPILRLNFANAGGDIFSYSAADQAVAQ
;
A
#
# COMPACT_ATOMS: atom_id res chain seq x y z
N MET A 1 3.77 -16.34 10.24
CA MET A 1 5.20 -16.28 9.87
C MET A 1 5.51 -14.84 9.45
N ILE A 2 6.65 -14.29 9.85
CA ILE A 2 7.09 -12.99 9.34
C ILE A 2 7.45 -13.17 7.86
N GLN A 3 6.93 -12.30 7.00
CA GLN A 3 7.25 -12.31 5.57
C GLN A 3 8.75 -12.03 5.38
N THR A 4 9.48 -12.97 4.76
CA THR A 4 10.94 -12.88 4.60
C THR A 4 11.38 -12.45 3.20
N ARG A 5 10.43 -12.14 2.32
CA ARG A 5 10.67 -11.71 0.94
C ARG A 5 9.47 -10.94 0.39
N LEU A 6 9.68 -10.08 -0.58
CA LEU A 6 8.57 -9.41 -1.27
C LEU A 6 7.80 -10.39 -2.18
N TYR A 7 6.67 -9.96 -2.77
CA TYR A 7 6.08 -10.66 -3.92
C TYR A 7 6.81 -10.30 -5.22
N HIS A 8 6.96 -9.01 -5.52
CA HIS A 8 7.78 -8.49 -6.61
C HIS A 8 9.24 -8.22 -6.19
N PRO A 9 10.23 -8.22 -7.10
CA PRO A 9 11.64 -8.11 -6.71
C PRO A 9 12.08 -6.68 -6.36
N ALA A 10 11.27 -5.67 -6.68
CA ALA A 10 11.53 -4.26 -6.42
C ALA A 10 10.22 -3.48 -6.23
N GLY A 11 10.32 -2.31 -5.60
CA GLY A 11 9.21 -1.40 -5.32
C GLY A 11 9.67 0.04 -5.11
N PHE A 12 8.77 0.89 -4.61
CA PHE A 12 9.03 2.29 -4.32
C PHE A 12 8.54 2.69 -2.94
N ILE A 13 9.18 3.71 -2.36
CA ILE A 13 8.79 4.33 -1.09
C ILE A 13 8.07 5.63 -1.42
N LEU A 14 6.86 5.80 -0.92
CA LEU A 14 6.14 7.07 -0.95
C LEU A 14 6.61 7.95 0.22
N ARG A 15 6.84 9.22 -0.05
CA ARG A 15 7.22 10.21 0.95
C ARG A 15 6.03 10.53 1.85
N ASN A 16 6.19 10.30 3.15
CA ASN A 16 5.21 10.71 4.15
C ASN A 16 5.33 12.22 4.45
N ARG A 17 4.35 12.78 5.16
CA ARG A 17 4.30 14.20 5.55
C ARG A 17 5.47 14.63 6.43
N ILE A 18 5.93 13.78 7.35
CA ILE A 18 6.99 14.10 8.30
C ILE A 18 8.31 14.33 7.53
N ASP A 19 8.67 13.41 6.65
CA ASP A 19 9.87 13.50 5.82
C ASP A 19 9.75 14.65 4.81
N ALA A 20 8.55 14.86 4.26
CA ALA A 20 8.28 15.98 3.35
C ALA A 20 8.57 17.34 3.99
N ILE A 21 8.06 17.56 5.22
CA ILE A 21 8.31 18.78 5.99
C ILE A 21 9.79 18.90 6.35
N ALA A 22 10.40 17.81 6.83
CA ALA A 22 11.80 17.82 7.26
C ALA A 22 12.78 18.16 6.13
N HIS A 23 12.42 17.86 4.88
CA HIS A 23 13.28 18.04 3.71
C HIS A 23 12.81 19.11 2.73
N ASP A 24 11.75 19.87 3.07
CA ASP A 24 11.16 20.91 2.19
C ASP A 24 10.84 20.39 0.77
N VAL A 25 10.20 19.23 0.71
CA VAL A 25 9.82 18.56 -0.55
C VAL A 25 8.36 18.08 -0.49
N PRO A 26 7.68 17.82 -1.63
CA PRO A 26 6.29 17.39 -1.61
C PRO A 26 6.08 16.03 -0.92
N GLY A 27 5.13 15.95 0.00
CA GLY A 27 4.60 14.72 0.60
C GLY A 27 3.26 14.33 -0.01
N LEU A 28 2.96 13.03 -0.08
CA LEU A 28 1.63 12.58 -0.48
C LEU A 28 0.72 12.57 0.74
N GLU A 29 -0.19 13.54 0.82
CA GLU A 29 -1.05 13.73 2.00
C GLU A 29 -2.53 13.44 1.72
N ALA A 30 -2.90 13.30 0.46
CA ALA A 30 -4.28 13.06 0.05
C ALA A 30 -4.35 12.08 -1.13
N GLY A 31 -5.52 11.47 -1.29
CA GLY A 31 -5.79 10.49 -2.34
C GLY A 31 -5.80 9.06 -1.84
N PHE A 32 -5.49 8.80 -0.57
CA PHE A 32 -5.63 7.47 0.00
C PHE A 32 -7.12 7.18 0.22
N ILE A 33 -7.56 5.98 -0.16
CA ILE A 33 -8.98 5.66 -0.17
C ILE A 33 -9.27 4.62 0.91
N CYS A 34 -8.71 3.42 0.74
CA CYS A 34 -8.99 2.27 1.60
C CYS A 34 -7.81 1.31 1.66
N LEU A 35 -7.90 0.35 2.56
CA LEU A 35 -6.92 -0.72 2.74
C LEU A 35 -7.58 -2.09 2.94
N TYR A 36 -6.89 -3.13 2.49
CA TYR A 36 -7.32 -4.53 2.55
C TYR A 36 -6.24 -5.41 3.22
N PRO A 37 -6.62 -6.39 4.05
CA PRO A 37 -5.68 -7.36 4.62
C PRO A 37 -4.90 -8.19 3.57
N TYR A 38 -5.53 -8.49 2.42
CA TYR A 38 -4.95 -9.29 1.33
C TYR A 38 -5.27 -8.67 -0.05
N ASP A 39 -4.66 -9.18 -1.13
CA ASP A 39 -4.95 -8.80 -2.53
C ASP A 39 -6.46 -8.92 -2.86
N ALA A 40 -7.16 -7.78 -2.96
CA ALA A 40 -8.59 -7.72 -3.18
C ALA A 40 -8.99 -7.78 -4.65
N SER A 41 -8.04 -8.02 -5.57
CA SER A 41 -8.30 -8.11 -7.02
C SER A 41 -9.07 -6.88 -7.55
N THR A 42 -8.67 -5.70 -7.07
CA THR A 42 -9.39 -4.44 -7.25
C THR A 42 -9.41 -3.93 -8.69
N SER A 43 -8.57 -4.51 -9.56
CA SER A 43 -8.61 -4.32 -11.01
C SER A 43 -9.93 -4.75 -11.64
N THR A 44 -10.73 -5.59 -10.96
CA THR A 44 -12.03 -6.07 -11.44
C THR A 44 -13.19 -5.53 -10.60
N ALA A 45 -13.63 -4.30 -10.93
CA ALA A 45 -14.93 -3.72 -10.57
C ALA A 45 -15.42 -3.92 -9.12
N ASN A 46 -14.61 -3.49 -8.15
CA ASN A 46 -15.11 -3.09 -6.85
C ASN A 46 -15.58 -1.63 -6.98
N GLY A 47 -16.85 -1.33 -6.69
CA GLY A 47 -17.38 0.05 -6.69
C GLY A 47 -16.52 1.00 -5.84
N HIS A 48 -16.74 2.32 -5.93
CA HIS A 48 -15.93 3.30 -5.19
C HIS A 48 -14.41 3.14 -5.38
N LYS A 49 -13.95 3.23 -6.64
CA LYS A 49 -12.52 3.26 -6.99
C LYS A 49 -11.72 2.04 -6.49
N GLY A 50 -12.33 0.86 -6.51
CA GLY A 50 -11.66 -0.38 -6.10
C GLY A 50 -11.92 -0.80 -4.66
N CYS A 51 -12.53 0.07 -3.84
CA CYS A 51 -12.71 -0.18 -2.41
C CYS A 51 -14.00 -0.90 -2.04
N GLY A 52 -14.97 -0.99 -2.96
CA GLY A 52 -16.23 -1.67 -2.74
C GLY A 52 -16.06 -3.18 -2.55
N TYR A 53 -17.14 -3.84 -2.13
CA TYR A 53 -17.22 -5.30 -2.10
C TYR A 53 -17.82 -5.82 -3.40
N ARG A 54 -17.17 -6.83 -3.95
CA ARG A 54 -17.66 -7.54 -5.13
C ARG A 54 -18.92 -8.33 -4.79
N GLY A 55 -20.04 -7.95 -5.41
CA GLY A 55 -21.33 -8.62 -5.27
C GLY A 55 -22.39 -7.87 -4.44
N LYS A 56 -22.12 -6.64 -4.00
CA LYS A 56 -23.15 -5.71 -3.49
C LYS A 56 -22.90 -4.28 -3.95
N GLN A 57 -23.98 -3.54 -4.22
CA GLN A 57 -23.94 -2.08 -4.32
C GLN A 57 -24.01 -1.48 -2.91
N TYR A 58 -23.21 -0.43 -2.67
CA TYR A 58 -23.22 0.29 -1.40
C TYR A 58 -24.01 1.60 -1.54
N PRO A 59 -24.87 1.93 -0.57
CA PRO A 59 -25.30 3.31 -0.42
C PRO A 59 -24.09 4.18 0.00
N PRO A 60 -24.00 5.43 -0.48
CA PRO A 60 -22.84 6.30 -0.34
C PRO A 60 -22.61 6.85 1.07
N SER A 61 -23.27 6.33 2.11
CA SER A 61 -23.06 6.81 3.48
C SER A 61 -21.73 6.29 4.02
N ALA A 62 -20.65 6.93 3.57
CA ALA A 62 -19.36 6.91 4.23
C ALA A 62 -19.55 7.38 5.69
N PRO A 63 -18.92 6.73 6.68
CA PRO A 63 -18.88 7.27 8.03
C PRO A 63 -18.28 8.68 8.05
N ALA A 64 -18.52 9.40 9.15
CA ALA A 64 -18.05 10.75 9.36
C ALA A 64 -16.56 10.86 9.04
N LYS A 65 -16.25 11.73 8.08
CA LYS A 65 -14.90 12.05 7.67
C LYS A 65 -14.20 12.72 8.84
N PRO A 66 -12.97 12.32 9.19
CA PRO A 66 -12.05 13.23 9.89
C PRO A 66 -12.02 14.57 9.14
N ASP A 67 -11.65 15.67 9.79
CA ASP A 67 -11.41 16.95 9.09
C ASP A 67 -9.91 17.07 8.80
N ASP A 68 -9.44 16.28 7.83
CA ASP A 68 -8.05 16.24 7.37
C ASP A 68 -7.92 16.41 5.85
N ASP A 69 -6.67 16.49 5.37
CA ASP A 69 -6.34 16.69 3.96
C ASP A 69 -6.81 15.52 3.04
N ASN A 70 -7.11 14.34 3.59
CA ASN A 70 -7.49 13.13 2.85
C ASN A 70 -9.01 12.81 2.88
N SER A 71 -9.79 13.51 3.72
CA SER A 71 -11.24 13.40 3.89
C SER A 71 -12.09 13.32 2.62
N ALA A 72 -11.63 13.92 1.52
CA ALA A 72 -12.33 13.86 0.23
C ALA A 72 -12.31 12.44 -0.40
N TYR A 73 -11.37 11.59 0.02
CA TYR A 73 -11.07 10.29 -0.58
C TYR A 73 -11.36 9.11 0.36
N ALA A 74 -11.09 9.27 1.65
CA ALA A 74 -11.15 8.23 2.66
C ALA A 74 -12.51 7.51 2.70
N TRP A 75 -12.48 6.18 2.57
CA TRP A 75 -13.68 5.35 2.55
C TRP A 75 -13.37 3.87 2.85
N GLY A 76 -14.33 3.13 3.40
CA GLY A 76 -14.22 1.68 3.60
C GLY A 76 -15.56 0.98 3.45
N SER A 77 -15.57 -0.23 2.89
CA SER A 77 -16.79 -1.00 2.69
C SER A 77 -17.22 -1.82 3.92
N CYS A 78 -16.33 -2.05 4.90
CA CYS A 78 -16.64 -2.81 6.11
C CYS A 78 -17.68 -2.11 6.99
N GLU A 79 -17.60 -0.79 7.14
CA GLU A 79 -18.56 -0.02 7.95
C GLU A 79 -19.98 -0.12 7.38
N GLY A 80 -20.11 -0.07 6.05
CA GLY A 80 -21.39 -0.29 5.35
C GLY A 80 -21.94 -1.72 5.49
N MET A 81 -21.16 -2.65 6.04
CA MET A 81 -21.57 -4.02 6.36
C MET A 81 -21.76 -4.24 7.86
N ASN A 82 -21.66 -3.18 8.69
CA ASN A 82 -21.59 -3.27 10.15
C ASN A 82 -20.44 -4.17 10.66
N ILE A 83 -19.37 -4.29 9.87
CA ILE A 83 -18.13 -4.94 10.27
C ILE A 83 -17.22 -3.85 10.83
N THR A 84 -17.03 -3.88 12.15
CA THR A 84 -16.29 -2.87 12.88
C THR A 84 -15.12 -3.46 13.67
N THR A 85 -14.87 -4.77 13.64
CA THR A 85 -13.73 -5.40 14.33
C THR A 85 -13.00 -6.41 13.43
N ALA A 86 -11.73 -6.70 13.75
CA ALA A 86 -10.98 -7.78 13.10
C ALA A 86 -11.74 -9.11 13.13
N THR A 87 -12.23 -9.53 14.30
CA THR A 87 -12.98 -10.79 14.44
C THR A 87 -14.22 -10.85 13.54
N GLN A 88 -14.95 -9.74 13.39
CA GLN A 88 -16.10 -9.70 12.47
C GLN A 88 -15.65 -9.77 11.02
N TRP A 89 -14.53 -9.14 10.67
CA TRP A 89 -13.93 -9.26 9.35
C TRP A 89 -13.47 -10.69 9.08
N ASP A 90 -12.84 -11.37 10.04
CA ASP A 90 -12.37 -12.74 9.88
C ASP A 90 -13.55 -13.70 9.68
N GLN A 91 -14.61 -13.54 10.46
CA GLN A 91 -15.86 -14.28 10.29
C GLN A 91 -16.47 -14.05 8.91
N HIS A 92 -16.51 -12.79 8.45
CA HIS A 92 -16.98 -12.47 7.10
C HIS A 92 -16.11 -13.13 6.03
N PHE A 93 -14.78 -12.99 6.13
CA PHE A 93 -13.84 -13.55 5.17
C PHE A 93 -13.95 -15.08 5.09
N GLN A 94 -14.12 -15.76 6.22
CA GLN A 94 -14.43 -17.19 6.26
C GLN A 94 -15.77 -17.51 5.58
N SER A 95 -16.82 -16.73 5.84
CA SER A 95 -18.16 -16.95 5.27
C SER A 95 -18.20 -16.86 3.74
N VAL A 96 -17.30 -16.08 3.14
CA VAL A 96 -17.15 -15.97 1.68
C VAL A 96 -16.15 -16.96 1.11
N GLY A 97 -15.77 -17.99 1.88
CA GLY A 97 -14.82 -19.03 1.47
C GLY A 97 -13.39 -18.52 1.33
N GLN A 98 -13.04 -17.45 2.06
CA GLN A 98 -11.75 -16.79 2.01
C GLN A 98 -11.34 -16.34 0.60
N GLN A 99 -12.33 -16.01 -0.22
CA GLN A 99 -12.11 -15.46 -1.56
C GLN A 99 -11.65 -14.02 -1.41
N MET A 100 -10.37 -13.75 -1.73
CA MET A 100 -9.76 -12.44 -1.50
C MET A 100 -10.47 -11.29 -2.22
N TYR A 101 -11.11 -11.53 -3.36
CA TYR A 101 -11.93 -10.52 -4.06
C TYR A 101 -13.30 -10.24 -3.40
N ARG A 102 -13.64 -10.91 -2.30
CA ARG A 102 -14.89 -10.73 -1.53
C ARG A 102 -14.65 -10.27 -0.10
N GLN A 103 -13.43 -9.85 0.24
CA GLN A 103 -13.22 -9.17 1.50
C GLN A 103 -13.83 -7.75 1.47
N CYS A 104 -14.15 -7.18 2.62
CA CYS A 104 -14.48 -5.76 2.73
C CYS A 104 -13.20 -4.93 2.99
N SER A 105 -13.22 -3.65 2.60
CA SER A 105 -12.11 -2.71 2.84
C SER A 105 -12.32 -1.90 4.12
N TRP A 106 -11.21 -1.56 4.77
CA TRP A 106 -11.18 -0.60 5.86
C TRP A 106 -10.92 0.80 5.34
N ASN A 107 -11.47 1.80 6.03
CA ASN A 107 -11.18 3.21 5.78
C ASN A 107 -9.71 3.52 6.15
N ILE A 108 -8.97 4.14 5.24
CA ILE A 108 -7.54 4.44 5.42
C ILE A 108 -7.26 5.46 6.54
N ASP A 109 -8.18 6.37 6.83
CA ASP A 109 -7.97 7.37 7.91
C ASP A 109 -8.47 6.84 9.27
N SER A 110 -9.04 5.63 9.30
CA SER A 110 -9.45 4.98 10.54
C SER A 110 -8.26 4.26 11.18
N GLN A 111 -7.78 4.80 12.31
CA GLN A 111 -6.79 4.10 13.14
C GLN A 111 -7.25 2.68 13.52
N HIS A 112 -8.55 2.53 13.81
CA HIS A 112 -9.14 1.23 14.09
C HIS A 112 -9.14 0.31 12.86
N GLY A 113 -9.37 0.85 11.67
CA GLY A 113 -9.25 0.13 10.40
C GLY A 113 -7.85 -0.43 10.17
N TRP A 114 -6.80 0.36 10.43
CA TRP A 114 -5.41 -0.09 10.38
C TRP A 114 -5.14 -1.24 11.35
N ASN A 115 -5.55 -1.09 12.61
CA ASN A 115 -5.38 -2.12 13.63
C ASN A 115 -6.10 -3.42 13.26
N ASN A 116 -7.35 -3.32 12.76
CA ASN A 116 -8.11 -4.48 12.32
C ASN A 116 -7.47 -5.16 11.11
N MET A 117 -6.96 -4.40 10.14
CA MET A 117 -6.27 -4.97 8.98
C MET A 117 -5.03 -5.76 9.38
N ILE A 118 -4.21 -5.19 10.25
CA ILE A 118 -3.01 -5.84 10.76
C ILE A 118 -3.38 -7.13 11.51
N ALA A 119 -4.37 -7.06 12.41
CA ALA A 119 -4.82 -8.21 13.19
C ALA A 119 -5.37 -9.35 12.31
N SER A 120 -6.27 -9.05 11.36
CA SER A 120 -6.82 -10.04 10.43
C SER A 120 -5.76 -10.69 9.52
N ARG A 121 -4.59 -10.07 9.39
CA ARG A 121 -3.50 -10.62 8.58
C ARG A 121 -2.79 -11.81 9.24
N ASP A 122 -2.87 -11.91 10.56
CA ASP A 122 -2.22 -13.00 11.31
C ASP A 122 -3.06 -14.29 11.33
N ASP A 123 -4.38 -14.17 11.16
CA ASP A 123 -5.33 -15.28 11.33
C ASP A 123 -5.50 -16.20 10.11
N PHE A 124 -4.96 -15.84 8.93
CA PHE A 124 -5.05 -16.66 7.71
C PHE A 124 -3.67 -16.99 7.10
N PRO A 125 -2.92 -17.94 7.69
CA PRO A 125 -1.57 -18.33 7.24
C PRO A 125 -1.43 -18.69 5.75
N GLN A 126 -2.46 -19.31 5.18
CA GLN A 126 -2.53 -19.67 3.76
C GLN A 126 -2.45 -18.47 2.81
N HIS A 127 -2.82 -17.28 3.29
CA HIS A 127 -2.78 -16.03 2.54
C HIS A 127 -1.55 -15.17 2.91
N GLN A 128 -0.67 -15.61 3.81
CA GLN A 128 0.50 -14.80 4.20
C GLN A 128 1.47 -14.54 3.05
N SER A 129 1.44 -15.38 1.99
CA SER A 129 2.28 -15.23 0.81
C SER A 129 1.83 -14.13 -0.18
N VAL A 130 0.61 -13.60 -0.02
CA VAL A 130 0.10 -12.47 -0.79
C VAL A 130 0.28 -11.15 -0.03
N TRP A 131 0.25 -10.03 -0.76
CA TRP A 131 0.41 -8.69 -0.18
C TRP A 131 -0.90 -8.20 0.45
N ASN A 132 -0.78 -7.27 1.40
CA ASN A 132 -1.88 -6.38 1.75
C ASN A 132 -2.02 -5.32 0.66
N GLU A 133 -3.22 -4.78 0.46
CA GLU A 133 -3.47 -3.83 -0.62
C GLU A 133 -3.94 -2.47 -0.08
N ILE A 134 -3.38 -1.39 -0.62
CA ILE A 134 -3.78 -0.01 -0.31
C ILE A 134 -4.19 0.64 -1.62
N LEU A 135 -5.35 1.30 -1.61
CA LEU A 135 -5.92 1.94 -2.78
C LEU A 135 -5.67 3.43 -2.70
N LEU A 136 -5.08 3.95 -3.76
CA LEU A 136 -4.75 5.35 -3.93
C LEU A 136 -5.39 5.87 -5.21
N ASN A 137 -5.88 7.11 -5.17
CA ASN A 137 -6.34 7.83 -6.33
C ASN A 137 -5.18 8.21 -7.26
N ASN A 138 -5.37 8.08 -8.58
CA ASN A 138 -4.40 8.53 -9.57
C ASN A 138 -4.44 10.06 -9.68
N LEU A 139 -3.53 10.75 -9.00
CA LEU A 139 -3.42 12.21 -9.09
C LEU A 139 -3.00 12.63 -10.50
N GLY A 140 -3.83 13.46 -11.13
CA GLY A 140 -3.64 13.92 -12.51
C GLY A 140 -3.94 12.89 -13.61
N GLY A 141 -4.19 11.63 -13.26
CA GLY A 141 -4.10 10.50 -14.20
C GLY A 141 -2.86 9.63 -13.97
N GLY A 142 -2.01 10.01 -13.02
CA GLY A 142 -0.83 9.27 -12.57
C GLY A 142 0.48 10.02 -12.78
N GLU A 143 0.51 11.01 -13.67
CA GLU A 143 1.68 11.82 -14.00
C GLU A 143 2.14 12.73 -12.87
N GLN A 144 1.28 13.00 -11.87
CA GLN A 144 1.67 13.76 -10.68
C GLN A 144 2.22 12.89 -9.56
N MET A 145 2.08 11.57 -9.65
CA MET A 145 2.57 10.64 -8.62
C MET A 145 4.10 10.62 -8.44
N PRO A 146 4.92 10.71 -9.51
CA PRO A 146 6.37 10.62 -9.40
C PRO A 146 6.98 11.56 -8.35
N LYS A 147 6.52 12.82 -8.25
CA LYS A 147 7.11 13.80 -7.30
C LYS A 147 7.06 13.37 -5.83
N TYR A 148 6.20 12.42 -5.48
CA TYR A 148 6.04 11.87 -4.14
C TYR A 148 6.88 10.62 -3.86
N ILE A 149 7.58 10.06 -4.85
CA ILE A 149 8.47 8.92 -4.64
C ILE A 149 9.75 9.42 -3.96
N ALA A 150 10.09 8.83 -2.81
CA ALA A 150 11.28 9.14 -2.04
C ALA A 150 12.47 8.27 -2.45
N ALA A 151 12.24 7.01 -2.79
CA ALA A 151 13.27 6.06 -3.20
C ALA A 151 12.65 4.89 -3.96
N TYR A 152 13.46 4.18 -4.75
CA TYR A 152 13.18 2.80 -5.14
C TYR A 152 13.89 1.85 -4.19
N PHE A 153 13.38 0.62 -4.08
CA PHE A 153 14.07 -0.42 -3.34
C PHE A 153 14.01 -1.75 -4.08
N TYR A 154 14.94 -2.65 -3.73
CA TYR A 154 14.89 -4.03 -4.20
C TYR A 154 15.18 -5.03 -3.09
N ASP A 155 14.53 -6.18 -3.16
CA ASP A 155 14.77 -7.31 -2.26
C ASP A 155 16.08 -8.00 -2.68
N VAL A 156 17.10 -7.94 -1.82
CA VAL A 156 18.42 -8.52 -2.12
C VAL A 156 18.39 -10.03 -2.29
N SER A 157 17.35 -10.70 -1.77
CA SER A 157 17.16 -12.14 -1.90
C SER A 157 16.53 -12.55 -3.24
N LYS A 158 16.06 -11.58 -4.05
CA LYS A 158 15.36 -11.84 -5.31
C LYS A 158 16.21 -11.51 -6.53
N ALA A 159 16.39 -12.52 -7.38
CA ALA A 159 16.97 -12.35 -8.69
C ALA A 159 16.24 -11.25 -9.49
N GLY A 160 17.02 -10.41 -10.17
CA GLY A 160 16.51 -9.31 -10.99
C GLY A 160 16.08 -8.05 -10.22
N GLY A 161 16.08 -8.06 -8.88
CA GLY A 161 15.66 -6.90 -8.08
C GLY A 161 16.44 -5.62 -8.38
N LEU A 162 17.78 -5.69 -8.32
CA LEU A 162 18.63 -4.53 -8.63
C LEU A 162 18.43 -4.03 -10.08
N ALA A 163 18.30 -4.95 -11.03
CA ALA A 163 18.07 -4.58 -12.43
C ALA A 163 16.73 -3.84 -12.62
N ALA A 164 15.67 -4.30 -11.93
CA ALA A 164 14.38 -3.62 -11.93
C ALA A 164 14.46 -2.23 -11.27
N ALA A 165 15.09 -2.12 -10.10
CA ALA A 165 15.22 -0.84 -9.40
C ALA A 165 16.04 0.19 -10.20
N ARG A 166 17.12 -0.24 -10.86
CA ARG A 166 17.89 0.60 -11.80
C ARG A 166 17.06 1.06 -12.98
N ASN A 167 16.23 0.20 -13.55
CA ASN A 167 15.31 0.59 -14.62
C ASN A 167 14.31 1.67 -14.17
N PHE A 168 13.75 1.51 -12.96
CA PHE A 168 12.86 2.51 -12.37
C PHE A 168 13.58 3.84 -12.13
N GLN A 169 14.78 3.81 -11.55
CA GLN A 169 15.57 5.01 -11.29
C GLN A 169 15.92 5.77 -12.57
N VAL A 170 16.33 5.08 -13.64
CA VAL A 170 16.62 5.72 -14.94
C VAL A 170 15.37 6.39 -15.52
N LYS A 171 14.22 5.71 -15.50
CA LYS A 171 12.95 6.30 -15.97
C LYS A 171 12.57 7.55 -15.18
N MET A 172 12.78 7.49 -13.87
CA MET A 172 12.48 8.58 -12.94
C MET A 172 13.38 9.79 -13.15
N ASN A 173 14.68 9.55 -13.36
CA ASN A 173 15.65 10.58 -13.67
C ASN A 173 15.37 11.26 -15.02
N ASN A 174 14.98 10.48 -16.04
CA ASN A 174 14.55 11.02 -17.33
C ASN A 174 13.29 11.89 -17.23
N ALA A 175 12.45 11.67 -16.20
CA ALA A 175 11.29 12.52 -15.88
C ALA A 175 11.65 13.73 -15.01
N GLY A 176 12.94 13.95 -14.71
CA GLY A 176 13.42 15.09 -13.93
C GLY A 176 13.49 14.85 -12.42
N TYR A 177 13.30 13.61 -11.96
CA TYR A 177 13.32 13.27 -10.54
C TYR A 177 14.54 12.42 -10.19
N ASN A 178 15.44 12.95 -9.38
CA ASN A 178 16.55 12.17 -8.84
C ASN A 178 16.14 11.51 -7.52
N VAL A 179 16.09 10.17 -7.49
CA VAL A 179 15.72 9.40 -6.30
C VAL A 179 16.68 8.21 -6.12
N PRO A 180 17.06 7.89 -4.88
CA PRO A 180 18.01 6.81 -4.62
C PRO A 180 17.37 5.42 -4.74
N ILE A 181 18.22 4.42 -4.93
CA ILE A 181 17.90 3.00 -4.75
C ILE A 181 18.40 2.55 -3.37
N LEU A 182 17.53 1.87 -2.62
CA LEU A 182 17.84 1.23 -1.35
C LEU A 182 17.81 -0.30 -1.48
N ARG A 183 18.71 -0.97 -0.77
CA ARG A 183 18.65 -2.42 -0.56
C ARG A 183 17.63 -2.73 0.51
N LEU A 184 16.77 -3.72 0.28
CA LEU A 184 15.90 -4.31 1.30
C LEU A 184 16.41 -5.72 1.64
N ASN A 185 16.80 -5.92 2.89
CA ASN A 185 17.31 -7.19 3.41
C ASN A 185 16.56 -7.67 4.65
N PHE A 186 15.61 -8.58 4.45
CA PHE A 186 14.84 -9.19 5.55
C PHE A 186 15.68 -10.07 6.49
N ALA A 187 16.90 -10.47 6.10
CA ALA A 187 17.80 -11.19 7.01
C ALA A 187 18.27 -10.31 8.18
N ASN A 188 18.18 -8.99 8.03
CA ASN A 188 18.51 -8.00 9.07
C ASN A 188 17.28 -7.62 9.92
N ALA A 189 16.39 -8.56 10.23
CA ALA A 189 15.11 -8.27 10.88
C ALA A 189 15.21 -7.57 12.26
N GLY A 190 16.37 -7.63 12.93
CA GLY A 190 16.64 -6.96 14.21
C GLY A 190 17.34 -5.59 14.08
N GLY A 191 17.52 -5.06 12.88
CA GLY A 191 18.19 -3.78 12.62
C GLY A 191 17.68 -3.11 11.35
N ASP A 192 18.51 -2.29 10.71
CA ASP A 192 18.13 -1.59 9.49
C ASP A 192 17.98 -2.58 8.32
N ILE A 193 16.72 -2.85 7.97
CA ILE A 193 16.38 -3.66 6.80
C ILE A 193 16.64 -2.91 5.48
N PHE A 194 16.74 -1.59 5.54
CA PHE A 194 17.09 -0.74 4.40
C PHE A 194 18.54 -0.26 4.50
N SER A 195 19.28 -0.29 3.39
CA SER A 195 20.63 0.28 3.32
C SER A 195 20.93 0.91 1.95
N TYR A 196 21.80 1.92 1.95
CA TYR A 196 22.25 2.60 0.73
C TYR A 196 23.59 2.06 0.23
N SER A 197 23.75 2.03 -1.10
CA SER A 197 25.05 1.78 -1.73
C SER A 197 25.19 2.55 -3.04
N ALA A 198 26.28 3.31 -3.17
CA ALA A 198 26.58 4.05 -4.39
C ALA A 198 26.74 3.13 -5.61
N ALA A 199 27.22 1.90 -5.41
CA ALA A 199 27.39 0.91 -6.49
C ALA A 199 26.06 0.41 -7.06
N ASP A 200 24.95 0.54 -6.33
CA ASP A 200 23.64 0.09 -6.81
C ASP A 200 22.95 1.11 -7.70
N GLN A 201 23.36 2.38 -7.63
CA GLN A 201 22.74 3.47 -8.36
C GLN A 201 23.08 3.37 -9.86
N ALA A 202 22.08 3.57 -10.72
CA ALA A 202 22.24 3.72 -12.16
C ALA A 202 22.42 5.19 -12.58
N VAL A 203 22.06 6.14 -11.72
CA VAL A 203 22.26 7.58 -11.92
C VAL A 203 22.94 8.18 -10.69
N ALA A 204 23.76 9.21 -10.88
CA ALA A 204 24.45 9.89 -9.77
C ALA A 204 23.42 10.49 -8.78
N GLN A 205 23.65 10.28 -7.49
CA GLN A 205 22.81 10.77 -6.40
C GLN A 205 23.39 12.04 -5.80
#